data_AF-A0A936MQL0-F1
#
_entry.id   AF-A0A936MQL0-F1
#
_cell.length_a   1.000
_cell.length_b   1.000
_cell.length_c   1.000
_cell.angle_alpha   90.00
_cell.angle_beta   90.00
_cell.angle_gamma   90.00
#
_symmetry.space_group_name_H-M   'P 1'
#
loop_
_entity.id
_entity.type
_entity.pdbx_description
1 polymer ?
#
loop_
_entity_poly.entity_id
_entity_poly.type
_entity_poly.pdbx_seq_one_letter_code
_entity_poly.pdbx_strand_id
1 'polypeptide(L)'
;MAANDLQILIVVDVRPGVSVAELKALLDIDREDRKILRLSDYGAPKLPPPEEPHDVDWTSLGMAVEAVAEEVHRLQKQYEANTTVVYIGGKAPLSTFLHLGYKFSGSVSQVFVLNQAHKSGPWQKFLVGAPATDLSTPRMFDPPRGIPQEPSSSDARLGIFIDTAGRKEDLDPMKALIREQKESVGDFARLSAGEPLHVQPLNIDAIVRDLSQFMSQVTSFWPERRGTALFAAVPTQVAVAIGRAMSANVTGRDVWLTEYRHPRYEFVYSLPFEPQAEPSIPKTAEAVLARRKVLDVVKEAFDELVKDLDVLHVPVGLLRESERAEFVQRVKAMRFEERSIEEQPFQIRVAQNRGCLGAGMLQAMLQMTPEQQRDFTKLVILHEIVHDWQELTSTNHTFIGRAGFVLEEIDYFADVFAVHTLVNLELDLDKRAHREVSKCVLRWIDMVHRGIEAFDRMEQGPRMKHLTERRLRRYLLWYVQHARAQMLRTVEDVPELFNAALTVELAPLAGFIDARRHEKVVKNALEDDTELCISLDGRLVRILKMAGYSIPGIVDAVREYKHEQVTALMFAVVDRNKPILARWQARK
;
A
#
# COMPACT_ATOMS: atom_id res chain seq x y z
N MET A 1 9.18 43.58 3.44
CA MET A 1 7.95 42.77 3.38
C MET A 1 6.78 43.70 3.29
N ALA A 2 5.89 43.50 2.33
CA ALA A 2 4.69 44.31 2.13
C ALA A 2 3.58 43.86 3.10
N ALA A 3 2.58 44.71 3.34
CA ALA A 3 1.42 44.38 4.19
C ALA A 3 0.65 43.12 3.72
N ASN A 4 0.75 42.76 2.44
CA ASN A 4 0.04 41.63 1.82
C ASN A 4 0.86 40.32 1.78
N ASP A 5 2.02 40.24 2.43
CA ASP A 5 2.81 38.99 2.49
C ASP A 5 2.21 38.04 3.54
N LEU A 6 1.86 36.80 3.14
CA LEU A 6 1.37 35.77 4.05
C LEU A 6 2.56 35.09 4.77
N GLN A 7 2.55 35.13 6.10
CA GLN A 7 3.57 34.49 6.93
C GLN A 7 3.01 33.28 7.67
N ILE A 8 3.70 32.14 7.53
CA ILE A 8 3.32 30.88 8.17
C ILE A 8 4.51 30.32 8.94
N LEU A 9 4.30 29.99 10.22
CA LEU A 9 5.25 29.24 11.04
C LEU A 9 4.81 27.77 11.13
N ILE A 10 5.60 26.88 10.53
CA ILE A 10 5.46 25.43 10.68
C ILE A 10 6.33 24.99 11.85
N VAL A 11 5.67 24.48 12.89
CA VAL A 11 6.30 23.94 14.09
C VAL A 11 6.41 22.43 13.94
N VAL A 12 7.64 21.95 13.77
CA VAL A 12 7.94 20.52 13.63
C VAL A 12 8.16 19.93 15.03
N ASP A 13 7.09 19.55 15.70
CA ASP A 13 7.09 19.15 17.12
C ASP A 13 7.01 17.64 17.34
N VAL A 14 7.64 16.86 16.46
CA VAL A 14 7.68 15.39 16.52
C VAL A 14 8.48 14.91 17.73
N ARG A 15 9.60 15.58 18.05
CA ARG A 15 10.44 15.30 19.22
C ARG A 15 10.31 16.40 20.29
N PRO A 16 10.56 16.09 21.58
CA PRO A 16 10.43 17.05 22.67
C PRO A 16 11.44 18.22 22.57
N GLY A 17 11.14 19.29 23.31
CA GLY A 17 12.03 20.46 23.43
C GLY A 17 11.92 21.45 22.27
N VAL A 18 10.72 21.63 21.72
CA VAL A 18 10.38 22.68 20.75
C VAL A 18 9.43 23.68 21.41
N SER A 19 9.86 24.93 21.56
CA SER A 19 9.04 26.01 22.10
C SER A 19 8.54 26.93 21.00
N VAL A 20 7.23 27.07 20.85
CA VAL A 20 6.64 28.00 19.88
C VAL A 20 7.01 29.44 20.19
N ALA A 21 7.14 29.80 21.48
CA ALA A 21 7.54 31.15 21.88
C ALA A 21 8.98 31.48 21.44
N GLU A 22 9.90 30.53 21.60
CA GLU A 22 11.29 30.71 21.15
C GLU A 22 11.39 30.84 19.63
N LEU A 23 10.65 30.02 18.87
CA LEU A 23 10.62 30.11 17.41
C LEU A 23 10.02 31.45 16.94
N LYS A 24 8.96 31.93 17.61
CA LYS A 24 8.34 33.22 17.31
C LYS A 24 9.28 34.40 17.52
N ALA A 25 10.13 34.35 18.54
CA ALA A 25 11.08 35.43 18.86
C ALA A 25 12.13 35.68 17.76
N LEU A 26 12.31 34.76 16.81
CA LEU A 26 13.26 34.88 15.69
C LEU A 26 12.64 35.45 14.42
N LEU A 27 11.36 35.79 14.45
CA LEU A 27 10.62 36.26 13.28
C LEU A 27 10.73 37.78 13.19
N ASP A 28 10.94 38.32 11.97
CA ASP A 28 11.40 39.71 11.79
C ASP A 28 10.39 40.77 12.24
N ILE A 29 9.11 40.41 12.37
CA ILE A 29 8.00 41.32 12.66
C ILE A 29 6.99 40.56 13.51
N ASP A 30 6.56 41.10 14.64
CA ASP A 30 5.41 40.52 15.35
C ASP A 30 4.12 40.88 14.62
N ARG A 31 3.32 39.86 14.27
CA ARG A 31 2.12 40.01 13.45
C ARG A 31 1.00 39.16 14.02
N GLU A 32 -0.14 39.77 14.29
CA GLU A 32 -1.32 39.06 14.80
C GLU A 32 -1.94 38.09 13.77
N ASP A 33 -1.75 38.36 12.47
CA ASP A 33 -2.33 37.56 11.39
C ASP A 33 -1.51 36.31 11.03
N ARG A 34 -0.35 36.10 11.66
CA ARG A 34 0.53 34.95 11.40
C ARG A 34 -0.17 33.62 11.71
N LYS A 35 -0.11 32.69 10.76
CA LYS A 35 -0.61 31.32 10.96
C LYS A 35 0.50 30.44 11.52
N ILE A 36 0.12 29.57 12.46
CA ILE A 36 1.03 28.64 13.11
C ILE A 36 0.44 27.26 12.92
N LEU A 37 1.18 26.39 12.24
CA LEU A 37 0.76 25.02 11.94
C LEU A 37 1.72 24.09 12.69
N ARG A 38 1.22 23.27 13.62
CA ARG A 38 2.05 22.28 14.32
C ARG A 38 1.86 20.93 13.67
N LEU A 39 2.94 20.22 13.36
CA LEU A 39 2.85 18.94 12.66
C LEU A 39 2.00 17.92 13.43
N SER A 40 2.04 17.95 14.77
CA SER A 40 1.19 17.09 15.60
C SER A 40 -0.32 17.39 15.55
N ASP A 41 -0.71 18.64 15.25
CA ASP A 41 -2.13 18.99 15.03
C ASP A 41 -2.69 18.34 13.74
N TYR A 42 -1.78 17.86 12.86
CA TYR A 42 -2.09 17.16 11.61
C TYR A 42 -1.78 15.65 11.69
N GLY A 43 -1.69 15.09 12.90
CA GLY A 43 -1.56 13.65 13.10
C GLY A 43 -0.13 13.11 13.14
N ALA A 44 0.90 13.97 13.18
CA ALA A 44 2.26 13.49 13.35
C ALA A 44 2.47 12.84 14.73
N PRO A 45 3.12 11.66 14.80
CA PRO A 45 3.37 10.98 16.06
C PRO A 45 4.36 11.77 16.93
N LYS A 46 4.20 11.69 18.25
CA LYS A 46 5.19 12.17 19.22
C LYS A 46 6.20 11.07 19.48
N LEU A 47 7.46 11.34 19.16
CA LEU A 47 8.56 10.41 19.35
C LEU A 47 9.35 10.74 20.63
N PRO A 48 9.86 9.72 21.33
CA PRO A 48 10.76 9.93 22.45
C PRO A 48 12.10 10.54 21.97
N PRO A 49 12.99 10.92 22.91
CA PRO A 49 14.33 11.39 22.57
C PRO A 49 15.10 10.39 21.67
N PRO A 50 16.01 10.87 20.80
CA PRO A 50 16.70 10.03 19.80
C PRO A 50 17.64 8.96 20.38
N GLU A 51 17.90 9.00 21.68
CA GLU A 51 18.76 8.06 22.40
C GLU A 51 18.06 6.72 22.69
N GLU A 52 16.73 6.66 22.53
CA GLU A 52 15.94 5.44 22.74
C GLU A 52 15.58 4.78 21.39
N PRO A 53 15.86 3.49 21.19
CA PRO A 53 15.39 2.78 20.01
C PRO A 53 13.86 2.62 20.07
N HIS A 54 13.16 3.19 19.10
CA HIS A 54 11.72 3.07 18.95
C HIS A 54 11.36 2.92 17.47
N ASP A 55 10.20 2.32 17.21
CA ASP A 55 9.64 2.28 15.86
C ASP A 55 9.01 3.64 15.56
N VAL A 56 9.18 4.09 14.31
CA VAL A 56 8.62 5.36 13.84
C VAL A 56 7.51 5.05 12.86
N ASP A 57 6.32 5.60 13.10
CA ASP A 57 5.23 5.56 12.13
C ASP A 57 5.50 6.58 11.01
N TRP A 58 6.28 6.13 10.02
CA TRP A 58 6.66 6.93 8.87
C TRP A 58 5.47 7.37 8.02
N THR A 59 4.42 6.56 7.94
CA THR A 59 3.22 6.88 7.15
C THR A 59 2.44 8.02 7.78
N SER A 60 2.16 7.95 9.09
CA SER A 60 1.47 9.05 9.79
C SER A 60 2.28 10.35 9.73
N LEU A 61 3.61 10.25 9.82
CA LEU A 61 4.50 11.39 9.67
C LEU A 61 4.48 11.99 8.25
N GLY A 62 4.48 11.14 7.21
CA GLY A 62 4.33 11.57 5.81
C GLY A 62 2.98 12.23 5.54
N MET A 63 1.88 11.65 6.05
CA MET A 63 0.53 12.21 5.94
C MET A 63 0.42 13.58 6.62
N ALA A 64 1.03 13.75 7.80
CA ALA A 64 1.03 15.03 8.49
C ALA A 64 1.80 16.11 7.72
N VAL A 65 2.91 15.76 7.06
CA VAL A 65 3.65 16.67 6.18
C VAL A 65 2.80 17.08 4.98
N GLU A 66 2.13 16.13 4.33
CA GLU A 66 1.21 16.43 3.22
C GLU A 66 0.07 17.35 3.66
N ALA A 67 -0.60 17.05 4.78
CA ALA A 67 -1.71 17.83 5.28
C ALA A 67 -1.30 19.27 5.65
N VAL A 68 -0.12 19.46 6.24
CA VAL A 68 0.43 20.81 6.49
C VAL A 68 0.73 21.54 5.18
N ALA A 69 1.31 20.85 4.20
CA ALA A 69 1.57 21.45 2.90
C ALA A 69 0.26 21.86 2.20
N GLU A 70 -0.78 21.03 2.23
CA GLU A 70 -2.10 21.36 1.70
C GLU A 70 -2.72 22.56 2.41
N GLU A 71 -2.61 22.63 3.74
CA GLU A 71 -3.09 23.77 4.51
C GLU A 71 -2.37 25.07 4.14
N VAL A 72 -1.05 25.03 3.93
CA VAL A 72 -0.29 26.17 3.42
C VAL A 72 -0.87 26.64 2.09
N HIS A 73 -1.11 25.74 1.13
CA HIS A 73 -1.70 26.10 -0.16
C HIS A 73 -3.13 26.63 -0.03
N ARG A 74 -3.93 26.08 0.90
CA ARG A 74 -5.28 26.56 1.20
C ARG A 74 -5.25 28.00 1.72
N LEU A 75 -4.33 28.29 2.65
CA LEU A 75 -4.13 29.63 3.19
C LEU A 75 -3.63 30.60 2.11
N GLN A 76 -2.69 30.21 1.26
CA GLN A 76 -2.24 31.03 0.13
C GLN A 76 -3.41 31.50 -0.75
N LYS A 77 -4.31 30.57 -1.09
CA LYS A 77 -5.52 30.86 -1.88
C LYS A 77 -6.50 31.74 -1.10
N GLN A 78 -6.74 31.44 0.17
CA GLN A 78 -7.68 32.18 1.01
C GLN A 78 -7.31 33.66 1.16
N TYR A 79 -6.01 33.96 1.30
CA TYR A 79 -5.52 35.32 1.51
C TYR A 79 -5.10 36.03 0.21
N GLU A 80 -5.29 35.40 -0.96
CA GLU A 80 -4.85 35.91 -2.26
C GLU A 80 -3.40 36.44 -2.23
N ALA A 81 -2.53 35.72 -1.50
CA ALA A 81 -1.23 36.24 -1.13
C ALA A 81 -0.26 36.26 -2.33
N ASN A 82 0.23 37.46 -2.67
CA ASN A 82 1.23 37.64 -3.74
C ASN A 82 2.57 36.98 -3.41
N THR A 83 2.91 36.84 -2.14
CA THR A 83 4.15 36.24 -1.66
C THR A 83 3.87 35.48 -0.37
N THR A 84 4.41 34.28 -0.28
CA THR A 84 4.30 33.43 0.92
C THR A 84 5.67 33.19 1.52
N VAL A 85 5.77 33.47 2.80
CA VAL A 85 6.98 33.25 3.60
C VAL A 85 6.68 32.16 4.61
N VAL A 86 7.38 31.04 4.48
CA VAL A 86 7.25 29.89 5.39
C VAL A 86 8.47 29.82 6.29
N TYR A 87 8.25 29.77 7.59
CA TYR A 87 9.26 29.49 8.60
C TYR A 87 9.09 28.06 9.08
N ILE A 88 10.13 27.25 9.03
CA ILE A 88 10.12 25.85 9.47
C ILE A 88 11.07 25.72 10.65
N GLY A 89 10.56 25.37 11.83
CA GLY A 89 11.37 25.22 13.03
C GLY A 89 10.91 24.06 13.90
N GLY A 90 11.84 23.28 14.44
CA GLY A 90 11.52 22.19 15.36
C GLY A 90 12.49 21.02 15.32
N LYS A 91 12.04 19.86 15.78
CA LYS A 91 12.82 18.63 15.96
C LYS A 91 12.03 17.41 15.47
N ALA A 92 12.59 16.70 14.50
CA ALA A 92 12.06 15.47 13.90
C ALA A 92 13.21 14.68 13.23
N PRO A 93 12.97 13.43 12.77
CA PRO A 93 13.88 12.76 11.83
C PRO A 93 14.15 13.59 10.56
N LEU A 94 15.33 13.41 9.93
CA LEU A 94 15.75 14.25 8.80
C LEU A 94 14.84 14.11 7.58
N SER A 95 14.30 12.92 7.36
CA SER A 95 13.31 12.61 6.32
C SER A 95 12.09 13.54 6.34
N THR A 96 11.65 14.01 7.51
CA THR A 96 10.54 14.97 7.64
C THR A 96 10.87 16.32 7.00
N PHE A 97 12.07 16.82 7.25
CA PHE A 97 12.53 18.11 6.72
C PHE A 97 12.85 18.04 5.23
N LEU A 98 13.37 16.90 4.75
CA LEU A 98 13.52 16.61 3.33
C LEU A 98 12.16 16.67 2.62
N HIS A 99 11.15 16.00 3.18
CA HIS A 99 9.80 15.98 2.61
C HIS A 99 9.16 17.38 2.60
N LEU A 100 9.26 18.14 3.70
CA LEU A 100 8.79 19.54 3.72
C LEU A 100 9.48 20.40 2.66
N GLY A 101 10.80 20.26 2.50
CA GLY A 101 11.55 20.93 1.44
C GLY A 101 11.04 20.59 0.05
N TYR A 102 10.77 19.30 -0.20
CA TYR A 102 10.21 18.82 -1.46
C TYR A 102 8.83 19.41 -1.77
N LYS A 103 7.92 19.44 -0.78
CA LYS A 103 6.57 20.00 -0.94
C LYS A 103 6.55 21.50 -1.22
N PHE A 104 7.53 22.23 -0.71
CA PHE A 104 7.67 23.67 -0.93
C PHE A 104 8.58 24.03 -2.09
N SER A 105 9.06 23.04 -2.85
CA SER A 105 9.79 23.27 -4.08
C SER A 105 8.87 23.91 -5.13
N GLY A 106 9.19 25.13 -5.55
CA GLY A 106 8.44 25.88 -6.57
C GLY A 106 7.12 26.52 -6.12
N SER A 107 6.49 26.07 -5.03
CA SER A 107 5.20 26.58 -4.54
C SER A 107 5.30 27.71 -3.52
N VAL A 108 6.45 27.86 -2.86
CA VAL A 108 6.70 28.90 -1.86
C VAL A 108 7.94 29.72 -2.23
N SER A 109 7.75 31.03 -2.30
CA SER A 109 8.78 32.01 -2.67
C SER A 109 9.95 32.06 -1.69
N GLN A 110 9.67 32.03 -0.38
CA GLN A 110 10.70 32.15 0.66
C GLN A 110 10.46 31.12 1.75
N VAL A 111 11.47 30.27 2.00
CA VAL A 111 11.47 29.32 3.11
C VAL A 111 12.63 29.68 4.03
N PHE A 112 12.33 29.93 5.29
CA PHE A 112 13.31 30.11 6.34
C PHE A 112 13.32 28.86 7.21
N VAL A 113 14.51 28.33 7.50
CA VAL A 113 14.66 27.27 8.49
C VAL A 113 15.17 27.88 9.78
N LEU A 114 14.50 27.57 10.88
CA LEU A 114 14.91 27.90 12.23
C LEU A 114 15.55 26.65 12.82
N ASN A 115 16.85 26.69 13.10
CA ASN A 115 17.57 25.54 13.65
C ASN A 115 18.60 25.95 14.71
N GLN A 116 18.89 25.04 15.64
CA GLN A 116 19.99 25.20 16.59
C GLN A 116 21.23 24.50 16.00
N ALA A 117 22.30 25.25 15.72
CA ALA A 117 23.53 24.68 15.15
C ALA A 117 24.18 23.60 16.04
N HIS A 118 23.93 23.67 17.36
CA HIS A 118 24.31 22.68 18.37
C HIS A 118 23.09 22.29 19.20
N LYS A 119 23.06 21.07 19.77
CA LYS A 119 21.90 20.51 20.52
C LYS A 119 21.32 21.44 21.60
N SER A 120 22.11 22.39 22.11
CA SER A 120 21.74 23.39 23.13
C SER A 120 22.11 24.84 22.74
N GLY A 121 22.43 25.09 21.47
CA GLY A 121 22.81 26.42 20.98
C GLY A 121 21.62 27.36 20.77
N PRO A 122 21.86 28.66 20.55
CA PRO A 122 20.79 29.58 20.17
C PRO A 122 20.17 29.14 18.85
N TRP A 123 18.87 29.36 18.72
CA TRP A 123 18.21 29.20 17.43
C TRP A 123 18.72 30.26 16.45
N GLN A 124 18.99 29.82 15.23
CA GLN A 124 19.44 30.66 14.12
C GLN A 124 18.46 30.52 12.96
N LYS A 125 18.41 31.56 12.14
CA LYS A 125 17.51 31.67 10.99
C LYS A 125 18.32 31.57 9.70
N PHE A 126 17.94 30.63 8.84
CA PHE A 126 18.60 30.34 7.57
C PHE A 126 17.60 30.55 6.43
N LEU A 127 17.93 31.41 5.46
CA LEU A 127 17.12 31.55 4.25
C LEU A 127 17.47 30.40 3.30
N VAL A 128 16.53 29.49 3.08
CA VAL A 128 16.64 28.36 2.15
C VAL A 128 15.76 28.68 0.94
N GLY A 129 16.18 29.70 0.19
CA GLY A 129 15.47 30.29 -0.95
C GLY A 129 15.78 29.62 -2.30
N ALA A 130 15.33 30.23 -3.40
CA ALA A 130 15.80 29.88 -4.74
C ALA A 130 17.32 30.12 -4.83
N PRO A 131 18.07 29.30 -5.59
CA PRO A 131 19.52 29.38 -5.65
C PRO A 131 19.96 30.79 -6.05
N ALA A 132 20.95 31.33 -5.32
CA ALA A 132 21.63 32.55 -5.73
C ALA A 132 22.20 32.35 -7.15
N THR A 133 21.89 33.27 -8.06
CA THR A 133 22.41 33.28 -9.43
C THR A 133 23.86 33.75 -9.50
N ASP A 134 24.44 34.17 -8.37
CA ASP A 134 25.81 34.60 -8.28
C ASP A 134 26.78 33.40 -8.30
N LEU A 135 27.39 33.21 -9.47
CA LEU A 135 28.41 32.19 -9.72
C LEU A 135 29.77 32.56 -9.10
N SER A 136 29.94 33.77 -8.56
CA SER A 136 31.20 34.21 -7.97
C SER A 136 31.41 33.75 -6.53
N THR A 137 30.36 33.32 -5.82
CA THR A 137 30.51 32.81 -4.44
C THR A 137 31.23 31.45 -4.46
N PRO A 138 32.25 31.23 -3.62
CA PRO A 138 32.96 29.94 -3.55
C PRO A 138 32.03 28.73 -3.36
N ARG A 139 32.45 27.57 -3.84
CA ARG A 139 31.77 26.29 -3.55
C ARG A 139 31.98 25.90 -2.10
N MET A 140 30.94 25.32 -1.50
CA MET A 140 30.96 24.80 -0.14
C MET A 140 31.20 23.29 -0.12
N PHE A 141 30.86 22.58 -1.19
CA PHE A 141 31.14 21.16 -1.34
C PHE A 141 32.31 20.91 -2.28
N ASP A 142 32.95 19.75 -2.11
CA ASP A 142 33.93 19.24 -3.06
C ASP A 142 33.26 18.94 -4.42
N PRO A 143 34.05 18.83 -5.51
CA PRO A 143 33.54 18.36 -6.78
C PRO A 143 32.75 17.04 -6.61
N PRO A 144 31.56 16.93 -7.23
CA PRO A 144 30.75 15.71 -7.14
C PRO A 144 31.53 14.47 -7.56
N ARG A 145 31.34 13.36 -6.82
CA ARG A 145 31.98 12.08 -7.09
C ARG A 145 30.99 11.04 -7.57
N GLY A 146 31.48 10.07 -8.34
CA GLY A 146 30.67 8.98 -8.89
C GLY A 146 29.75 9.39 -10.04
N ILE A 147 29.88 10.61 -10.57
CA ILE A 147 29.24 11.01 -11.82
C ILE A 147 30.07 10.47 -13.00
N PRO A 148 29.47 9.69 -13.91
CA PRO A 148 30.17 9.14 -15.06
C PRO A 148 30.56 10.24 -16.07
N GLN A 149 31.52 9.95 -16.95
CA GLN A 149 31.91 10.89 -18.01
C GLN A 149 30.85 11.00 -19.11
N GLU A 150 30.09 9.93 -19.34
CA GLU A 150 28.99 9.85 -20.30
C GLU A 150 27.70 9.44 -19.59
N PRO A 151 26.51 9.79 -20.12
CA PRO A 151 25.24 9.35 -19.56
C PRO A 151 25.16 7.81 -19.47
N SER A 152 24.78 7.32 -18.29
CA SER A 152 24.60 5.89 -18.02
C SER A 152 23.26 5.39 -18.56
N SER A 153 23.29 4.20 -19.16
CA SER A 153 22.10 3.46 -19.61
C SER A 153 21.55 2.50 -18.55
N SER A 154 22.06 2.55 -17.31
CA SER A 154 21.63 1.66 -16.23
C SER A 154 20.18 1.95 -15.80
N ASP A 155 19.36 0.90 -15.76
CA ASP A 155 17.98 0.93 -15.22
C ASP A 155 17.94 0.66 -13.70
N ALA A 156 19.09 0.53 -13.03
CA ALA A 156 19.17 0.24 -11.61
C ALA A 156 18.77 1.45 -10.75
N ARG A 157 18.59 1.24 -9.44
CA ARG A 157 18.32 2.34 -8.50
C ARG A 157 19.60 3.11 -8.22
N LEU A 158 19.56 4.41 -8.48
CA LEU A 158 20.68 5.32 -8.23
C LEU A 158 20.74 5.72 -6.75
N GLY A 159 21.90 5.54 -6.12
CA GLY A 159 22.16 6.10 -4.81
C GLY A 159 22.62 7.56 -4.90
N ILE A 160 22.02 8.45 -4.11
CA ILE A 160 22.51 9.82 -3.92
C ILE A 160 22.90 9.99 -2.45
N PHE A 161 24.16 10.28 -2.18
CA PHE A 161 24.66 10.53 -0.84
C PHE A 161 25.15 11.97 -0.68
N ILE A 162 24.63 12.65 0.34
CA ILE A 162 25.00 14.03 0.67
C ILE A 162 25.49 14.09 2.11
N ASP A 163 26.72 14.55 2.31
CA ASP A 163 27.36 14.63 3.62
C ASP A 163 28.00 16.00 3.85
N THR A 164 27.64 16.62 4.98
CA THR A 164 28.28 17.87 5.42
C THR A 164 29.29 17.65 6.54
N ALA A 165 29.41 16.42 7.05
CA ALA A 165 30.23 16.15 8.24
C ALA A 165 31.65 15.64 7.90
N GLY A 166 32.03 15.56 6.63
CA GLY A 166 33.35 15.10 6.21
C GLY A 166 33.67 13.67 6.63
N ARG A 167 32.64 12.80 6.66
CA ARG A 167 32.80 11.42 7.12
C ARG A 167 33.51 10.59 6.07
N LYS A 168 34.26 9.58 6.53
CA LYS A 168 34.80 8.55 5.64
C LYS A 168 33.64 7.80 5.00
N GLU A 169 33.67 7.73 3.67
CA GLU A 169 32.59 7.12 2.91
C GLU A 169 32.57 5.61 3.13
N ASP A 170 31.45 5.12 3.68
CA ASP A 170 31.08 3.72 3.68
C ASP A 170 29.72 3.57 2.98
N LEU A 171 29.76 2.98 1.78
CA LEU A 171 28.57 2.77 0.96
C LEU A 171 27.86 1.45 1.29
N ASP A 172 28.46 0.57 2.08
CA ASP A 172 27.91 -0.76 2.32
C ASP A 172 26.55 -0.73 3.02
N PRO A 173 26.31 0.11 4.04
CA PRO A 173 24.97 0.26 4.63
C PRO A 173 23.92 0.75 3.64
N MET A 174 24.30 1.58 2.67
CA MET A 174 23.39 2.13 1.65
C MET A 174 23.05 1.08 0.60
N LYS A 175 24.06 0.34 0.14
CA LYS A 175 23.90 -0.80 -0.78
C LYS A 175 23.09 -1.92 -0.13
N ALA A 176 23.30 -2.17 1.15
CA ALA A 176 22.54 -3.14 1.93
C ALA A 176 21.05 -2.79 1.92
N LEU A 177 20.69 -1.52 2.21
CA LEU A 177 19.28 -1.09 2.15
C LEU A 177 18.66 -1.35 0.77
N ILE A 178 19.32 -0.95 -0.32
CA ILE A 178 18.78 -1.14 -1.67
C ILE A 178 18.54 -2.63 -1.98
N ARG A 179 19.47 -3.50 -1.55
CA ARG A 179 19.32 -4.96 -1.69
C ARG A 179 18.23 -5.54 -0.80
N GLU A 180 18.10 -5.05 0.42
CA GLU A 180 17.03 -5.45 1.35
C GLU A 180 15.64 -5.13 0.77
N GLN A 181 15.53 -4.01 0.06
CA GLN A 181 14.34 -3.64 -0.72
C GLN A 181 14.20 -4.40 -2.05
N LYS A 182 15.06 -5.39 -2.30
CA LYS A 182 15.07 -6.27 -3.47
C LYS A 182 15.23 -5.52 -4.80
N GLU A 183 15.95 -4.40 -4.78
CA GLU A 183 16.26 -3.63 -5.98
C GLU A 183 17.71 -3.79 -6.43
N SER A 184 17.92 -3.63 -7.74
CA SER A 184 19.25 -3.62 -8.34
C SER A 184 19.99 -2.37 -7.88
N VAL A 185 21.17 -2.58 -7.29
CA VAL A 185 22.05 -1.50 -6.86
C VAL A 185 22.74 -0.89 -8.08
N GLY A 186 22.43 0.37 -8.38
CA GLY A 186 23.11 1.15 -9.41
C GLY A 186 24.35 1.88 -8.90
N ASP A 187 24.75 2.91 -9.63
CA ASP A 187 25.85 3.79 -9.24
C ASP A 187 25.50 4.64 -8.02
N PHE A 188 26.51 5.35 -7.50
CA PHE A 188 26.36 6.29 -6.38
C PHE A 188 26.93 7.66 -6.75
N ALA A 189 26.04 8.64 -6.89
CA ALA A 189 26.40 10.04 -6.98
C ALA A 189 26.58 10.63 -5.58
N ARG A 190 27.68 11.35 -5.37
CA ARG A 190 28.10 11.82 -4.05
C ARG A 190 28.42 13.31 -4.07
N LEU A 191 27.91 14.01 -3.06
CA LEU A 191 28.27 15.39 -2.76
C LEU A 191 28.66 15.47 -1.29
N SER A 192 29.96 15.65 -1.04
CA SER A 192 30.52 15.67 0.31
C SER A 192 31.43 16.87 0.48
N ALA A 193 31.66 17.28 1.71
CA ALA A 193 32.71 18.24 2.03
C ALA A 193 33.96 17.52 2.55
N GLY A 194 35.15 17.96 2.15
CA GLY A 194 36.41 17.37 2.59
C GLY A 194 36.67 17.56 4.09
N GLU A 195 36.09 18.62 4.67
CA GLU A 195 36.07 18.90 6.11
C GLU A 195 34.63 19.15 6.58
N PRO A 196 34.32 18.96 7.89
CA PRO A 196 33.00 19.25 8.42
C PRO A 196 32.57 20.70 8.15
N LEU A 197 31.47 20.88 7.40
CA LEU A 197 30.94 22.20 7.09
C LEU A 197 30.25 22.80 8.31
N HIS A 198 30.75 23.97 8.70
CA HIS A 198 30.06 24.81 9.67
C HIS A 198 28.99 25.65 8.96
N VAL A 199 27.76 25.13 8.94
CA VAL A 199 26.64 25.79 8.26
C VAL A 199 26.17 27.01 9.05
N GLN A 200 26.25 28.18 8.42
CA GLN A 200 25.88 29.47 8.99
C GLN A 200 24.88 30.20 8.08
N PRO A 201 24.10 31.17 8.60
CA PRO A 201 23.21 31.97 7.76
C PRO A 201 23.91 32.65 6.57
N LEU A 202 25.19 33.00 6.71
CA LEU A 202 25.96 33.67 5.65
C LEU A 202 26.38 32.76 4.49
N ASN A 203 26.46 31.43 4.71
CA ASN A 203 26.94 30.48 3.70
C ASN A 203 25.86 29.53 3.15
N ILE A 204 24.63 29.63 3.66
CA ILE A 204 23.53 28.74 3.24
C ILE A 204 23.17 28.90 1.75
N ASP A 205 23.27 30.11 1.19
CA ASP A 205 22.96 30.36 -0.23
C ASP A 205 23.91 29.61 -1.16
N ALA A 206 25.22 29.58 -0.82
CA ALA A 206 26.21 28.81 -1.56
C ALA A 206 25.95 27.29 -1.48
N ILE A 207 25.53 26.81 -0.31
CA ILE A 207 25.12 25.40 -0.11
C ILE A 207 23.90 25.08 -0.99
N VAL A 208 22.85 25.91 -0.97
CA VAL A 208 21.62 25.71 -1.77
C VAL A 208 21.94 25.67 -3.26
N ARG A 209 22.82 26.56 -3.74
CA ARG A 209 23.27 26.59 -5.12
C ARG A 209 24.01 25.29 -5.49
N ASP A 210 24.99 24.88 -4.69
CA ASP A 210 25.78 23.67 -4.95
C ASP A 210 24.88 22.41 -4.99
N LEU A 211 23.90 22.31 -4.08
CA LEU A 211 22.91 21.24 -4.07
C LEU A 211 22.03 21.26 -5.33
N SER A 212 21.53 22.43 -5.72
CA SER A 212 20.68 22.57 -6.91
C SER A 212 21.42 22.16 -8.19
N GLN A 213 22.69 22.60 -8.32
CA GLN A 213 23.56 22.21 -9.44
C GLN A 213 23.82 20.70 -9.44
N PHE A 214 24.15 20.14 -8.27
CA PHE A 214 24.39 18.70 -8.13
C PHE A 214 23.16 17.88 -8.50
N MET A 215 21.99 18.20 -7.96
CA MET A 215 20.76 17.45 -8.26
C MET A 215 20.42 17.51 -9.75
N SER A 216 20.52 18.69 -10.38
CA SER A 216 20.31 18.83 -11.82
C SER A 216 21.31 17.99 -12.62
N GLN A 217 22.60 18.04 -12.25
CA GLN A 217 23.65 17.27 -12.93
C GLN A 217 23.41 15.76 -12.81
N VAL A 218 23.15 15.27 -11.60
CA VAL A 218 22.89 13.84 -11.38
C VAL A 218 21.75 13.35 -12.25
N THR A 219 20.67 14.12 -12.36
CA THR A 219 19.50 13.66 -13.13
C THR A 219 19.74 13.57 -14.64
N SER A 220 20.67 14.35 -15.19
CA SER A 220 21.03 14.29 -16.62
C SER A 220 21.95 13.13 -16.96
N PHE A 221 22.74 12.62 -16.01
CA PHE A 221 23.70 11.53 -16.25
C PHE A 221 23.11 10.12 -16.06
N TRP A 222 21.92 9.97 -15.47
CA TRP A 222 21.22 8.69 -15.39
C TRP A 222 19.75 8.82 -15.82
N PRO A 223 19.47 9.11 -17.10
CA PRO A 223 18.10 9.36 -17.57
C PRO A 223 17.19 8.13 -17.45
N GLU A 224 17.73 6.92 -17.64
CA GLU A 224 16.98 5.65 -17.65
C GLU A 224 16.86 4.98 -16.27
N ARG A 225 17.33 5.63 -15.20
CA ARG A 225 17.28 5.06 -13.85
C ARG A 225 15.84 4.73 -13.44
N ARG A 226 15.66 3.62 -12.73
CA ARG A 226 14.35 3.21 -12.19
C ARG A 226 13.82 4.14 -11.10
N GLY A 227 14.72 4.75 -10.35
CA GLY A 227 14.41 5.64 -9.23
C GLY A 227 15.67 6.03 -8.49
N THR A 228 15.50 6.76 -7.38
CA THR A 228 16.60 7.28 -6.58
C THR A 228 16.44 6.88 -5.13
N ALA A 229 17.55 6.52 -4.46
CA ALA A 229 17.60 6.39 -3.01
C ALA A 229 18.46 7.51 -2.43
N LEU A 230 17.86 8.35 -1.58
CA LEU A 230 18.52 9.51 -0.99
C LEU A 230 19.03 9.19 0.41
N PHE A 231 20.32 9.36 0.60
CA PHE A 231 21.03 9.18 1.86
C PHE A 231 21.58 10.55 2.31
N ALA A 232 21.13 11.03 3.46
CA ALA A 232 21.46 12.37 3.93
C ALA A 232 22.14 12.33 5.30
N ALA A 233 23.30 12.97 5.38
CA ALA A 233 24.17 13.06 6.54
C ALA A 233 24.40 14.53 6.89
N VAL A 234 23.31 15.29 7.04
CA VAL A 234 23.32 16.76 7.01
C VAL A 234 22.51 17.38 8.17
N PRO A 235 22.72 18.66 8.53
CA PRO A 235 21.86 19.35 9.47
C PRO A 235 20.51 19.74 8.82
N THR A 236 19.50 20.00 9.66
CA THR A 236 18.11 20.26 9.26
C THR A 236 17.93 21.28 8.13
N GLN A 237 18.64 22.42 8.17
CA GLN A 237 18.54 23.46 7.14
C GLN A 237 19.04 22.98 5.77
N VAL A 238 20.03 22.08 5.75
CA VAL A 238 20.54 21.46 4.52
C VAL A 238 19.59 20.37 4.05
N ALA A 239 18.94 19.63 4.95
CA ALA A 239 17.88 18.67 4.60
C ALA A 239 16.71 19.37 3.87
N VAL A 240 16.21 20.51 4.37
CA VAL A 240 15.20 21.30 3.64
C VAL A 240 15.71 21.75 2.28
N ALA A 241 16.97 22.20 2.19
CA ALA A 241 17.59 22.63 0.93
C ALA A 241 17.66 21.51 -0.11
N ILE A 242 18.05 20.30 0.31
CA ILE A 242 18.05 19.10 -0.54
C ILE A 242 16.63 18.83 -1.06
N GLY A 243 15.63 18.78 -0.17
CA GLY A 243 14.24 18.56 -0.56
C GLY A 243 13.78 19.57 -1.62
N ARG A 244 14.11 20.85 -1.44
CA ARG A 244 13.79 21.89 -2.43
C ARG A 244 14.45 21.67 -3.79
N ALA A 245 15.69 21.17 -3.81
CA ALA A 245 16.43 20.89 -5.04
C ALA A 245 15.87 19.67 -5.82
N MET A 246 15.14 18.78 -5.14
CA MET A 246 14.60 17.53 -5.70
C MET A 246 13.25 17.66 -6.41
N SER A 247 12.86 18.81 -6.96
CA SER A 247 11.50 18.97 -7.54
C SER A 247 11.11 17.78 -8.45
N ALA A 248 9.82 17.42 -8.52
CA ALA A 248 9.35 16.26 -9.29
C ALA A 248 9.81 16.25 -10.77
N ASN A 249 10.07 17.44 -11.32
CA ASN A 249 10.56 17.63 -12.69
C ASN A 249 12.07 17.37 -12.84
N VAL A 250 12.83 17.43 -11.75
CA VAL A 250 14.28 17.23 -11.72
C VAL A 250 14.60 15.78 -11.39
N THR A 251 14.21 15.29 -10.21
CA THR A 251 14.60 13.95 -9.77
C THR A 251 13.70 12.82 -10.26
N GLY A 252 12.62 13.14 -10.97
CA GLY A 252 11.63 12.17 -11.44
C GLY A 252 10.64 11.76 -10.35
N ARG A 253 9.86 10.72 -10.66
CA ARG A 253 8.90 10.09 -9.73
C ARG A 253 9.60 8.86 -9.12
N ASP A 254 9.40 8.60 -7.84
CA ASP A 254 10.02 7.52 -7.04
C ASP A 254 11.42 7.82 -6.48
N VAL A 255 11.46 8.74 -5.51
CA VAL A 255 12.63 9.00 -4.66
C VAL A 255 12.44 8.45 -3.26
N TRP A 256 13.24 7.46 -2.88
CA TRP A 256 13.23 6.90 -1.52
C TRP A 256 13.86 7.89 -0.56
N LEU A 257 13.11 8.26 0.47
CA LEU A 257 13.65 8.85 1.67
C LEU A 257 14.21 7.74 2.56
N THR A 258 15.36 8.00 3.17
CA THR A 258 16.01 7.07 4.09
C THR A 258 16.38 7.78 5.38
N GLU A 259 16.49 7.02 6.46
CA GLU A 259 16.96 7.52 7.75
C GLU A 259 18.11 6.64 8.26
N TYR A 260 19.19 7.26 8.72
CA TYR A 260 20.30 6.49 9.30
C TYR A 260 20.00 6.13 10.75
N ARG A 261 19.96 4.83 11.05
CA ARG A 261 19.82 4.27 12.39
C ARG A 261 20.96 3.29 12.60
N HIS A 262 22.02 3.76 13.26
CA HIS A 262 23.25 3.01 13.43
C HIS A 262 22.98 1.54 13.81
N PRO A 263 23.56 0.55 13.10
CA PRO A 263 24.57 0.70 12.03
C PRO A 263 24.03 0.81 10.60
N ARG A 264 22.70 0.87 10.38
CA ARG A 264 22.08 0.71 9.06
C ARG A 264 21.26 1.93 8.61
N TYR A 265 20.92 1.98 7.34
CA TYR A 265 19.84 2.85 6.86
C TYR A 265 18.51 2.11 6.90
N GLU A 266 17.43 2.84 7.14
CA GLU A 266 16.06 2.39 7.06
C GLU A 266 15.36 3.10 5.88
N PHE A 267 14.52 2.36 5.14
CA PHE A 267 13.63 2.95 4.15
C PHE A 267 12.44 3.60 4.86
N VAL A 268 12.12 4.84 4.48
CA VAL A 268 11.04 5.62 5.11
C VAL A 268 9.77 5.54 4.23
N TYR A 269 9.80 6.17 3.06
CA TYR A 269 8.79 6.08 1.99
C TYR A 269 9.33 6.73 0.71
N SER A 270 8.60 6.57 -0.40
CA SER A 270 8.92 7.22 -1.68
C SER A 270 8.24 8.58 -1.83
N LEU A 271 8.88 9.49 -2.57
CA LEU A 271 8.31 10.73 -3.09
C LEU A 271 8.02 10.62 -4.60
N PRO A 272 6.89 11.15 -5.11
CA PRO A 272 5.82 11.82 -4.37
C PRO A 272 5.13 10.86 -3.38
N PHE A 273 4.79 11.38 -2.20
CA PHE A 273 4.19 10.55 -1.15
C PHE A 273 2.74 10.24 -1.52
N GLU A 274 2.46 8.97 -1.76
CA GLU A 274 1.11 8.47 -1.99
C GLU A 274 0.72 7.64 -0.77
N PRO A 275 0.04 8.21 0.25
CA PRO A 275 -0.51 7.39 1.30
C PRO A 275 -1.54 6.45 0.68
N GLN A 276 -1.48 5.16 1.00
CA GLN A 276 -2.55 4.24 0.65
C GLN A 276 -3.81 4.71 1.41
N ALA A 277 -4.63 5.53 0.74
CA ALA A 277 -5.81 6.12 1.34
C ALA A 277 -6.82 5.02 1.64
N GLU A 278 -7.28 4.92 2.89
CA GLU A 278 -8.48 4.16 3.17
C GLU A 278 -9.61 4.72 2.31
N PRO A 279 -10.39 3.88 1.60
CA PRO A 279 -11.42 4.36 0.71
C PRO A 279 -12.42 5.22 1.48
N SER A 280 -12.56 6.48 1.09
CA SER A 280 -13.49 7.42 1.72
C SER A 280 -14.92 6.96 1.43
N ILE A 281 -15.62 6.50 2.47
CA ILE A 281 -17.01 6.07 2.36
C ILE A 281 -17.90 7.33 2.35
N PRO A 282 -18.68 7.57 1.28
CA PRO A 282 -19.54 8.76 1.21
C PRO A 282 -20.57 8.79 2.34
N LYS A 283 -20.63 9.91 3.08
CA LYS A 283 -21.53 10.13 4.22
C LYS A 283 -22.79 10.95 3.88
N THR A 284 -23.06 11.20 2.61
CA THR A 284 -24.29 11.90 2.20
C THR A 284 -25.53 11.10 2.58
N ALA A 285 -26.66 11.77 2.85
CA ALA A 285 -27.91 11.10 3.20
C ALA A 285 -28.35 10.08 2.14
N GLU A 286 -28.11 10.40 0.86
CA GLU A 286 -28.36 9.48 -0.26
C GLU A 286 -27.48 8.22 -0.19
N ALA A 287 -26.18 8.37 0.06
CA ALA A 287 -25.28 7.23 0.16
C ALA A 287 -25.60 6.35 1.38
N VAL A 288 -25.99 6.96 2.50
CA VAL A 288 -26.47 6.25 3.69
C VAL A 288 -27.74 5.46 3.36
N LEU A 289 -28.71 6.07 2.69
CA LEU A 289 -29.95 5.40 2.29
C LEU A 289 -29.68 4.24 1.32
N ALA A 290 -28.76 4.41 0.36
CA ALA A 290 -28.38 3.38 -0.58
C ALA A 290 -27.79 2.16 0.14
N ARG A 291 -26.85 2.36 1.09
CA ARG A 291 -26.30 1.28 1.91
C ARG A 291 -27.35 0.59 2.78
N ARG A 292 -28.36 1.34 3.26
CA ARG A 292 -29.46 0.76 4.03
C ARG A 292 -30.30 -0.22 3.20
N LYS A 293 -30.54 0.08 1.92
CA LYS A 293 -31.21 -0.85 1.00
C LYS A 293 -30.42 -2.14 0.79
N VAL A 294 -29.09 -2.04 0.66
CA VAL A 294 -28.21 -3.22 0.58
C VAL A 294 -28.31 -4.04 1.87
N LEU A 295 -28.32 -3.39 3.04
CA LEU A 295 -28.47 -4.06 4.32
C LEU A 295 -29.80 -4.83 4.42
N ASP A 296 -30.90 -4.30 3.88
CA ASP A 296 -32.17 -5.02 3.86
C ASP A 296 -32.07 -6.32 3.03
N VAL A 297 -31.41 -6.27 1.87
CA VAL A 297 -31.13 -7.46 1.05
C VAL A 297 -30.25 -8.47 1.78
N VAL A 298 -29.21 -7.98 2.48
CA VAL A 298 -28.31 -8.79 3.31
C VAL A 298 -29.09 -9.54 4.39
N LYS A 299 -30.02 -8.87 5.08
CA LYS A 299 -30.85 -9.50 6.12
C LYS A 299 -31.73 -10.60 5.54
N GLU A 300 -32.42 -10.32 4.44
CA GLU A 300 -33.25 -11.33 3.77
C GLU A 300 -32.42 -12.55 3.36
N ALA A 301 -31.24 -12.34 2.80
CA ALA A 301 -30.34 -13.42 2.40
C ALA A 301 -29.83 -14.25 3.58
N PHE A 302 -29.56 -13.60 4.71
CA PHE A 302 -29.16 -14.27 5.94
C PHE A 302 -30.31 -15.11 6.52
N ASP A 303 -31.52 -14.56 6.57
CA ASP A 303 -32.70 -15.28 7.06
C ASP A 303 -33.03 -16.51 6.18
N GLU A 304 -32.88 -16.38 4.86
CA GLU A 304 -32.95 -17.50 3.92
C GLU A 304 -31.91 -18.57 4.23
N LEU A 305 -30.64 -18.18 4.44
CA LEU A 305 -29.57 -19.12 4.77
C LEU A 305 -29.86 -19.86 6.08
N VAL A 306 -30.27 -19.15 7.14
CA VAL A 306 -30.61 -19.74 8.44
C VAL A 306 -31.75 -20.76 8.33
N LYS A 307 -32.76 -20.43 7.52
CA LYS A 307 -33.94 -21.26 7.31
C LYS A 307 -33.59 -22.55 6.58
N ASP A 308 -32.82 -22.46 5.50
CA ASP A 308 -32.64 -23.57 4.56
C ASP A 308 -31.36 -24.40 4.85
N LEU A 309 -30.41 -23.89 5.63
CA LEU A 309 -29.18 -24.61 5.96
C LEU A 309 -29.44 -25.80 6.91
N ASP A 310 -28.85 -26.94 6.58
CA ASP A 310 -28.91 -28.20 7.32
C ASP A 310 -27.52 -28.85 7.36
N VAL A 311 -27.32 -29.80 8.27
CA VAL A 311 -26.05 -30.51 8.44
C VAL A 311 -25.63 -31.22 7.16
N LEU A 312 -26.59 -31.72 6.37
CA LEU A 312 -26.31 -32.43 5.12
C LEU A 312 -25.65 -31.54 4.06
N HIS A 313 -25.84 -30.22 4.12
CA HIS A 313 -25.23 -29.27 3.18
C HIS A 313 -23.76 -29.01 3.49
N VAL A 314 -23.35 -29.13 4.75
CA VAL A 314 -21.97 -28.88 5.19
C VAL A 314 -21.05 -29.96 4.63
N PRO A 315 -19.93 -29.63 3.94
CA PRO A 315 -19.10 -30.60 3.25
C PRO A 315 -18.43 -31.62 4.17
N VAL A 316 -18.41 -32.88 3.73
CA VAL A 316 -17.73 -33.98 4.42
C VAL A 316 -16.23 -33.92 4.13
N GLY A 317 -15.41 -34.08 5.18
CA GLY A 317 -13.94 -34.15 5.08
C GLY A 317 -13.22 -32.82 5.37
N LEU A 318 -13.94 -31.70 5.38
CA LEU A 318 -13.40 -30.41 5.85
C LEU A 318 -13.59 -30.22 7.36
N LEU A 319 -14.74 -30.65 7.90
CA LEU A 319 -15.05 -30.67 9.32
C LEU A 319 -15.37 -32.10 9.78
N ARG A 320 -15.14 -32.40 11.06
CA ARG A 320 -15.59 -33.65 11.71
C ARG A 320 -17.12 -33.64 11.83
N GLU A 321 -17.73 -34.81 11.93
CA GLU A 321 -19.20 -34.91 11.99
C GLU A 321 -19.83 -34.12 13.15
N SER A 322 -19.19 -34.14 14.34
CA SER A 322 -19.63 -33.34 15.48
C SER A 322 -19.55 -31.82 15.22
N GLU A 323 -18.51 -31.39 14.48
CA GLU A 323 -18.27 -29.98 14.16
C GLU A 323 -19.25 -29.48 13.09
N ARG A 324 -19.70 -30.33 12.16
CA ARG A 324 -20.71 -29.98 11.15
C ARG A 324 -22.05 -29.59 11.80
N ALA A 325 -22.50 -30.38 12.78
CA ALA A 325 -23.73 -30.09 13.50
C ALA A 325 -23.61 -28.81 14.34
N GLU A 326 -22.48 -28.62 15.02
CA GLU A 326 -22.18 -27.40 15.78
C GLU A 326 -22.15 -26.17 14.89
N PHE A 327 -21.53 -26.27 13.71
CA PHE A 327 -21.49 -25.19 12.71
C PHE A 327 -22.89 -24.74 12.31
N VAL A 328 -23.80 -25.68 11.96
CA VAL A 328 -25.17 -25.33 11.58
C VAL A 328 -25.94 -24.72 12.75
N GLN A 329 -25.77 -25.26 13.97
CA GLN A 329 -26.37 -24.67 15.16
C GLN A 329 -25.88 -23.24 15.38
N ARG A 330 -24.60 -22.97 15.14
CA ARG A 330 -24.01 -21.63 15.25
C ARG A 330 -24.59 -20.66 14.22
N VAL A 331 -24.71 -21.07 12.96
CA VAL A 331 -25.38 -20.26 11.92
C VAL A 331 -26.80 -19.92 12.36
N LYS A 332 -27.56 -20.92 12.83
CA LYS A 332 -28.97 -20.76 13.26
C LYS A 332 -29.12 -19.91 14.53
N ALA A 333 -28.12 -19.89 15.40
CA ALA A 333 -28.12 -19.08 16.61
C ALA A 333 -27.68 -17.62 16.37
N MET A 334 -27.07 -17.32 15.22
CA MET A 334 -26.53 -16.01 14.92
C MET A 334 -27.65 -14.97 14.71
N ARG A 335 -27.43 -13.74 15.20
CA ARG A 335 -28.34 -12.61 15.00
C ARG A 335 -27.63 -11.48 14.24
N PHE A 336 -28.28 -10.96 13.21
CA PHE A 336 -27.73 -9.88 12.42
C PHE A 336 -28.05 -8.51 13.04
N GLU A 337 -27.04 -7.70 13.34
CA GLU A 337 -27.20 -6.41 14.03
C GLU A 337 -27.44 -5.24 13.07
N GLU A 338 -28.28 -4.29 13.49
CA GLU A 338 -28.61 -3.10 12.70
C GLU A 338 -27.70 -1.89 13.00
N ARG A 339 -26.96 -1.88 14.11
CA ARG A 339 -26.42 -0.64 14.69
C ARG A 339 -24.97 -0.29 14.33
N SER A 340 -24.19 -1.15 13.67
CA SER A 340 -22.76 -0.88 13.43
C SER A 340 -22.45 -0.18 12.10
N ILE A 341 -23.41 0.53 11.52
CA ILE A 341 -23.36 0.99 10.12
C ILE A 341 -22.36 2.14 9.91
N GLU A 342 -22.08 2.99 10.89
CA GLU A 342 -21.58 4.33 10.58
C GLU A 342 -20.10 4.60 10.87
N GLU A 343 -19.42 3.73 11.64
CA GLU A 343 -18.10 4.07 12.20
C GLU A 343 -16.99 3.02 11.98
N GLN A 344 -17.30 1.81 11.48
CA GLN A 344 -16.30 0.74 11.37
C GLN A 344 -16.12 0.26 9.93
N PRO A 345 -14.98 0.54 9.28
CA PRO A 345 -14.66 -0.03 7.98
C PRO A 345 -14.37 -1.54 8.13
N PHE A 346 -15.04 -2.35 7.31
CA PHE A 346 -14.77 -3.78 7.10
C PHE A 346 -14.71 -4.69 8.34
N GLN A 347 -15.60 -4.51 9.32
CA GLN A 347 -15.79 -5.55 10.34
C GLN A 347 -16.97 -6.44 9.96
N ILE A 348 -16.68 -7.73 9.80
CA ILE A 348 -17.65 -8.80 10.05
C ILE A 348 -17.31 -9.34 11.43
N ARG A 349 -18.09 -8.95 12.45
CA ARG A 349 -18.00 -9.65 13.73
C ARG A 349 -18.91 -10.85 13.62
N VAL A 350 -18.33 -12.04 13.52
CA VAL A 350 -18.99 -13.31 13.85
C VAL A 350 -18.54 -13.83 15.22
N ALA A 351 -18.07 -12.92 16.07
CA ALA A 351 -17.77 -13.20 17.47
C ALA A 351 -19.07 -13.09 18.29
N GLN A 352 -19.31 -14.05 19.18
CA GLN A 352 -20.42 -14.03 20.14
C GLN A 352 -21.84 -14.12 19.52
N ASN A 353 -22.03 -14.91 18.46
CA ASN A 353 -23.34 -15.16 17.82
C ASN A 353 -24.04 -13.90 17.28
N ARG A 354 -23.28 -12.88 16.93
CA ARG A 354 -23.76 -11.67 16.25
C ARG A 354 -23.11 -11.61 14.88
N GLY A 355 -23.81 -11.07 13.90
CA GLY A 355 -23.30 -10.79 12.56
C GLY A 355 -23.51 -9.31 12.24
N CYS A 356 -22.52 -8.64 11.67
CA CYS A 356 -22.68 -7.29 11.16
C CYS A 356 -21.84 -7.07 9.92
N LEU A 357 -22.26 -6.17 9.02
CA LEU A 357 -21.44 -5.71 7.90
C LEU A 357 -21.19 -4.21 8.05
N GLY A 358 -19.91 -3.82 8.12
CA GLY A 358 -19.51 -2.41 8.17
C GLY A 358 -19.87 -1.64 6.89
N ALA A 359 -19.88 -0.30 6.96
CA ALA A 359 -20.25 0.54 5.82
C ALA A 359 -19.40 0.33 4.57
N GLY A 360 -18.12 -0.03 4.72
CA GLY A 360 -17.24 -0.33 3.58
C GLY A 360 -17.74 -1.53 2.78
N MET A 361 -18.15 -2.60 3.46
CA MET A 361 -18.74 -3.78 2.83
C MET A 361 -20.01 -3.41 2.05
N LEU A 362 -20.93 -2.72 2.72
CA LEU A 362 -22.21 -2.30 2.11
C LEU A 362 -21.96 -1.35 0.93
N GLN A 363 -20.94 -0.50 1.01
CA GLN A 363 -20.54 0.40 -0.07
C GLN A 363 -19.98 -0.36 -1.28
N ALA A 364 -19.15 -1.40 -1.07
CA ALA A 364 -18.63 -2.24 -2.15
C ALA A 364 -19.76 -2.99 -2.87
N MET A 365 -20.74 -3.48 -2.12
CA MET A 365 -21.91 -4.20 -2.63
C MET A 365 -22.87 -3.33 -3.46
N LEU A 366 -22.75 -1.99 -3.43
CA LEU A 366 -23.62 -1.11 -4.25
C LEU A 366 -23.43 -1.32 -5.76
N GLN A 367 -22.28 -1.84 -6.19
CA GLN A 367 -22.02 -2.16 -7.60
C GLN A 367 -22.62 -3.51 -8.02
N MET A 368 -23.15 -4.28 -7.08
CA MET A 368 -23.74 -5.60 -7.32
C MET A 368 -25.25 -5.50 -7.54
N THR A 369 -25.83 -6.43 -8.31
CA THR A 369 -27.29 -6.58 -8.40
C THR A 369 -27.86 -7.11 -7.07
N PRO A 370 -29.17 -6.95 -6.79
CA PRO A 370 -29.77 -7.50 -5.57
C PRO A 370 -29.58 -9.01 -5.41
N GLU A 371 -29.60 -9.77 -6.51
CA GLU A 371 -29.31 -11.21 -6.47
C GLU A 371 -27.86 -11.49 -6.09
N GLN A 372 -26.91 -10.74 -6.67
CA GLN A 372 -25.49 -10.85 -6.31
C GLN A 372 -25.24 -10.44 -4.86
N GLN A 373 -25.94 -9.42 -4.37
CA GLN A 373 -25.88 -9.02 -2.96
C GLN A 373 -26.36 -10.16 -2.05
N ARG A 374 -27.47 -10.83 -2.40
CA ARG A 374 -27.96 -12.00 -1.66
C ARG A 374 -26.94 -13.13 -1.65
N ASP A 375 -26.45 -13.53 -2.82
CA ASP A 375 -25.51 -14.65 -2.96
C ASP A 375 -24.18 -14.36 -2.24
N PHE A 376 -23.62 -13.18 -2.45
CA PHE A 376 -22.39 -12.75 -1.79
C PHE A 376 -22.54 -12.70 -0.28
N THR A 377 -23.71 -12.28 0.24
CA THR A 377 -24.00 -12.31 1.68
C THR A 377 -23.90 -13.71 2.25
N LYS A 378 -24.51 -14.70 1.59
CA LYS A 378 -24.47 -16.10 2.05
C LYS A 378 -23.04 -16.62 2.07
N LEU A 379 -22.27 -16.30 1.04
CA LEU A 379 -20.87 -16.71 0.91
C LEU A 379 -20.00 -16.10 2.02
N VAL A 380 -20.08 -14.79 2.23
CA VAL A 380 -19.24 -14.10 3.20
C VAL A 380 -19.59 -14.49 4.64
N ILE A 381 -20.87 -14.73 4.96
CA ILE A 381 -21.27 -15.19 6.29
C ILE A 381 -20.68 -16.56 6.61
N LEU A 382 -20.77 -17.51 5.68
CA LEU A 382 -20.20 -18.85 5.88
C LEU A 382 -18.67 -18.78 5.99
N HIS A 383 -18.02 -17.98 5.16
CA HIS A 383 -16.58 -17.75 5.18
C HIS A 383 -16.10 -17.25 6.56
N GLU A 384 -16.76 -16.23 7.10
CA GLU A 384 -16.36 -15.61 8.37
C GLU A 384 -16.65 -16.50 9.59
N ILE A 385 -17.71 -17.32 9.55
CA ILE A 385 -17.95 -18.32 10.61
C ILE A 385 -16.82 -19.37 10.62
N VAL A 386 -16.31 -19.76 9.45
CA VAL A 386 -15.16 -20.66 9.36
C VAL A 386 -13.90 -20.00 9.91
N HIS A 387 -13.66 -18.73 9.62
CA HIS A 387 -12.52 -18.00 10.21
C HIS A 387 -12.56 -17.97 11.74
N ASP A 388 -13.74 -17.81 12.33
CA ASP A 388 -13.86 -17.89 13.79
C ASP A 388 -13.53 -19.31 14.32
N TRP A 389 -13.94 -20.37 13.62
CA TRP A 389 -13.52 -21.75 13.94
C TRP A 389 -12.01 -21.97 13.77
N GLN A 390 -11.38 -21.33 12.79
CA GLN A 390 -9.93 -21.34 12.57
C GLN A 390 -9.15 -20.48 13.59
N GLU A 391 -9.85 -19.88 14.57
CA GLU A 391 -9.30 -18.92 15.53
C GLU A 391 -8.68 -17.67 14.87
N LEU A 392 -9.07 -17.36 13.62
CA LEU A 392 -8.67 -16.14 12.94
C LEU A 392 -9.61 -15.01 13.35
N THR A 393 -9.12 -14.13 14.22
CA THR A 393 -9.88 -13.01 14.78
C THR A 393 -9.29 -11.68 14.32
N SER A 394 -10.08 -10.60 14.39
CA SER A 394 -9.58 -9.24 14.11
C SER A 394 -8.32 -8.84 14.89
N THR A 395 -8.08 -9.46 16.07
CA THR A 395 -6.91 -9.19 16.92
C THR A 395 -5.62 -9.90 16.49
N ASN A 396 -5.69 -11.05 15.79
CA ASN A 396 -4.51 -11.77 15.31
C ASN A 396 -4.32 -11.69 13.79
N HIS A 397 -5.35 -11.28 13.03
CA HIS A 397 -5.29 -11.08 11.59
C HIS A 397 -4.17 -10.11 11.15
N THR A 398 -3.95 -9.01 11.89
CA THR A 398 -2.91 -8.02 11.54
C THR A 398 -1.48 -8.58 11.66
N PHE A 399 -1.25 -9.53 12.57
CA PHE A 399 0.09 -10.13 12.76
C PHE A 399 0.36 -11.29 11.80
N ILE A 400 -0.67 -12.09 11.47
CA ILE A 400 -0.54 -13.20 10.49
C ILE A 400 -0.50 -12.70 9.03
N GLY A 401 -0.91 -11.46 8.74
CA GLY A 401 -0.77 -10.86 7.40
C GLY A 401 0.65 -10.95 6.82
N ARG A 402 1.68 -10.99 7.69
CA ARG A 402 3.09 -11.19 7.31
C ARG A 402 3.37 -12.60 6.79
N ALA A 403 2.57 -13.59 7.20
CA ALA A 403 2.64 -14.97 6.75
C ALA A 403 1.67 -15.21 5.58
N GLY A 404 1.83 -14.44 4.49
CA GLY A 404 0.89 -14.40 3.37
C GLY A 404 0.66 -15.71 2.60
N PHE A 405 1.44 -16.76 2.85
CA PHE A 405 1.12 -18.11 2.37
C PHE A 405 0.14 -18.84 3.30
N VAL A 406 0.38 -18.78 4.60
CA VAL A 406 -0.49 -19.41 5.62
C VAL A 406 -1.86 -18.76 5.59
N LEU A 407 -1.90 -17.42 5.53
CA LEU A 407 -3.17 -16.71 5.50
C LEU A 407 -3.96 -16.97 4.20
N GLU A 408 -3.27 -17.15 3.06
CA GLU A 408 -3.94 -17.55 1.81
C GLU A 408 -4.54 -18.95 1.90
N GLU A 409 -3.83 -19.90 2.52
CA GLU A 409 -4.35 -21.26 2.74
C GLU A 409 -5.60 -21.26 3.62
N ILE A 410 -5.59 -20.46 4.70
CA ILE A 410 -6.71 -20.30 5.63
C ILE A 410 -7.92 -19.68 4.92
N ASP A 411 -7.71 -18.61 4.14
CA ASP A 411 -8.73 -17.95 3.33
C ASP A 411 -9.31 -18.89 2.28
N TYR A 412 -8.44 -19.63 1.56
CA TYR A 412 -8.85 -20.57 0.54
C TYR A 412 -9.73 -21.68 1.11
N PHE A 413 -9.36 -22.23 2.26
CA PHE A 413 -10.18 -23.21 2.97
C PHE A 413 -11.57 -22.65 3.30
N ALA A 414 -11.65 -21.43 3.85
CA ALA A 414 -12.90 -20.79 4.21
C ALA A 414 -13.79 -20.51 2.97
N ASP A 415 -13.20 -20.02 1.89
CA ASP A 415 -13.90 -19.83 0.61
C ASP A 415 -14.43 -21.16 0.05
N VAL A 416 -13.60 -22.21 0.00
CA VAL A 416 -14.01 -23.54 -0.50
C VAL A 416 -15.13 -24.12 0.34
N PHE A 417 -15.04 -24.02 1.67
CA PHE A 417 -16.09 -24.46 2.57
C PHE A 417 -17.41 -23.75 2.28
N ALA A 418 -17.39 -22.42 2.14
CA ALA A 418 -18.58 -21.63 1.87
C ALA A 418 -19.21 -21.99 0.52
N VAL A 419 -18.39 -22.03 -0.55
CA VAL A 419 -18.84 -22.40 -1.90
C VAL A 419 -19.42 -23.81 -1.92
N HIS A 420 -18.72 -24.79 -1.36
CA HIS A 420 -19.18 -26.19 -1.36
C HIS A 420 -20.49 -26.35 -0.56
N THR A 421 -20.62 -25.66 0.58
CA THR A 421 -21.87 -25.66 1.36
C THR A 421 -23.05 -25.10 0.55
N LEU A 422 -22.83 -23.99 -0.17
CA LEU A 422 -23.87 -23.35 -0.96
C LEU A 422 -24.24 -24.13 -2.22
N VAL A 423 -23.26 -24.79 -2.85
CA VAL A 423 -23.52 -25.75 -3.94
C VAL A 423 -24.38 -26.91 -3.44
N ASN A 424 -24.06 -27.51 -2.30
CA ASN A 424 -24.86 -28.62 -1.75
C ASN A 424 -26.28 -28.18 -1.40
N LEU A 425 -26.44 -26.98 -0.82
CA LEU A 425 -27.73 -26.38 -0.55
C LEU A 425 -28.55 -26.17 -1.84
N GLU A 426 -27.95 -25.62 -2.89
CA GLU A 426 -28.65 -25.38 -4.17
C GLU A 426 -29.00 -26.70 -4.88
N LEU A 427 -28.13 -27.71 -4.81
CA LEU A 427 -28.42 -29.04 -5.36
C LEU A 427 -29.62 -29.70 -4.66
N ASP A 428 -29.74 -29.57 -3.33
CA ASP A 428 -30.88 -30.11 -2.58
C ASP A 428 -32.19 -29.38 -2.94
N LEU A 429 -32.13 -28.06 -3.07
CA LEU A 429 -33.32 -27.23 -3.31
C LEU A 429 -33.78 -27.20 -4.79
N ASP A 430 -32.87 -27.32 -5.77
CA ASP A 430 -33.20 -27.26 -7.19
C ASP A 430 -32.72 -28.49 -7.99
N LYS A 431 -33.67 -29.33 -8.39
CA LYS A 431 -33.41 -30.48 -9.27
C LYS A 431 -32.83 -30.12 -10.64
N ARG A 432 -32.94 -28.87 -11.10
CA ARG A 432 -32.25 -28.41 -12.32
C ARG A 432 -30.74 -28.31 -12.10
N ALA A 433 -30.32 -27.89 -10.90
CA ALA A 433 -28.91 -27.80 -10.55
C ALA A 433 -28.20 -29.16 -10.67
N HIS A 434 -28.88 -30.27 -10.35
CA HIS A 434 -28.35 -31.63 -10.61
C HIS A 434 -28.04 -31.90 -12.09
N ARG A 435 -28.88 -31.42 -13.02
CA ARG A 435 -28.67 -31.61 -14.46
C ARG A 435 -27.62 -30.66 -15.03
N GLU A 436 -27.43 -29.51 -14.39
CA GLU A 436 -26.52 -28.45 -14.81
C GLU A 436 -25.46 -28.16 -13.74
N VAL A 437 -24.88 -29.21 -13.15
CA VAL A 437 -23.98 -29.11 -11.98
C VAL A 437 -22.84 -28.13 -12.19
N SER A 438 -22.25 -28.11 -13.38
CA SER A 438 -21.20 -27.15 -13.74
C SER A 438 -21.70 -25.70 -13.65
N LYS A 439 -22.91 -25.39 -14.12
CA LYS A 439 -23.48 -24.02 -14.03
C LYS A 439 -23.75 -23.61 -12.59
N CYS A 440 -24.27 -24.53 -11.77
CA CYS A 440 -24.49 -24.30 -10.34
C CYS A 440 -23.17 -23.98 -9.62
N VAL A 441 -22.13 -24.79 -9.83
CA VAL A 441 -20.81 -24.55 -9.24
C VAL A 441 -20.18 -23.25 -9.74
N LEU A 442 -20.25 -22.98 -11.04
CA LEU A 442 -19.68 -21.77 -11.64
C LEU A 442 -20.32 -20.50 -11.09
N ARG A 443 -21.63 -20.49 -10.83
CA ARG A 443 -22.33 -19.35 -10.20
C ARG A 443 -21.67 -18.94 -8.88
N TRP A 444 -21.39 -19.91 -8.01
CA TRP A 444 -20.79 -19.62 -6.70
C TRP A 444 -19.31 -19.24 -6.79
N ILE A 445 -18.57 -19.84 -7.73
CA ILE A 445 -17.18 -19.44 -8.01
C ILE A 445 -17.12 -18.00 -8.56
N ASP A 446 -18.01 -17.65 -9.48
CA ASP A 446 -18.13 -16.28 -10.01
C ASP A 446 -18.45 -15.28 -8.90
N MET A 447 -19.23 -15.70 -7.90
CA MET A 447 -19.52 -14.87 -6.74
C MET A 447 -18.27 -14.59 -5.89
N VAL A 448 -17.36 -15.57 -5.75
CA VAL A 448 -16.06 -15.34 -5.09
C VAL A 448 -15.25 -14.27 -5.85
N HIS A 449 -15.12 -14.39 -7.17
CA HIS A 449 -14.41 -13.41 -7.99
C HIS A 449 -15.00 -12.01 -7.86
N ARG A 450 -16.33 -11.89 -7.97
CA ARG A 450 -17.06 -10.62 -7.83
C ARG A 450 -16.89 -10.02 -6.43
N GLY A 451 -16.90 -10.86 -5.41
CA GLY A 451 -16.63 -10.47 -4.02
C GLY A 451 -15.26 -9.82 -3.89
N ILE A 452 -14.20 -10.54 -4.30
CA ILE A 452 -12.81 -10.04 -4.27
C ILE A 452 -12.68 -8.73 -5.07
N GLU A 453 -13.20 -8.71 -6.30
CA GLU A 453 -13.17 -7.53 -7.18
C GLU A 453 -13.88 -6.33 -6.56
N ALA A 454 -15.07 -6.50 -5.96
CA ALA A 454 -15.81 -5.38 -5.38
C ALA A 454 -15.02 -4.67 -4.28
N PHE A 455 -14.30 -5.44 -3.44
CA PHE A 455 -13.41 -4.86 -2.43
C PHE A 455 -12.21 -4.17 -3.03
N ASP A 456 -11.50 -4.85 -3.93
CA ASP A 456 -10.29 -4.30 -4.52
C ASP A 456 -10.61 -3.04 -5.33
N ARG A 457 -11.77 -3.00 -6.02
CA ARG A 457 -12.23 -1.80 -6.73
C ARG A 457 -12.60 -0.67 -5.79
N MET A 458 -13.19 -0.98 -4.65
CA MET A 458 -13.51 0.04 -3.67
C MET A 458 -12.23 0.60 -3.03
N GLU A 459 -11.25 -0.24 -2.69
CA GLU A 459 -9.98 0.18 -2.07
C GLU A 459 -9.04 0.87 -3.08
N GLN A 460 -8.96 0.37 -4.31
CA GLN A 460 -7.91 0.75 -5.27
C GLN A 460 -8.44 1.44 -6.53
N GLY A 461 -9.74 1.46 -6.75
CA GLY A 461 -10.39 2.05 -7.92
C GLY A 461 -10.51 1.10 -9.12
N PRO A 462 -10.66 1.63 -10.36
CA PRO A 462 -10.90 0.80 -11.54
C PRO A 462 -9.71 -0.09 -11.96
N ARG A 463 -8.52 0.14 -11.37
CA ARG A 463 -7.30 -0.64 -11.58
C ARG A 463 -6.57 -0.77 -10.24
N MET A 464 -6.11 -1.98 -9.89
CA MET A 464 -5.27 -2.19 -8.72
C MET A 464 -3.89 -1.56 -8.91
N LYS A 465 -3.59 -0.56 -8.07
CA LYS A 465 -2.26 0.05 -7.97
C LYS A 465 -1.30 -0.80 -7.14
N HIS A 466 -1.83 -1.46 -6.12
CA HIS A 466 -1.11 -2.27 -5.15
C HIS A 466 -1.61 -3.72 -5.21
N LEU A 467 -1.10 -4.47 -6.18
CA LEU A 467 -1.38 -5.91 -6.29
C LEU A 467 -0.34 -6.68 -5.48
N THR A 468 -0.72 -7.30 -4.36
CA THR A 468 0.18 -8.17 -3.59
C THR A 468 0.26 -9.56 -4.21
N GLU A 469 1.37 -10.28 -3.99
CA GLU A 469 1.49 -11.67 -4.46
C GLU A 469 0.39 -12.56 -3.88
N ARG A 470 0.03 -12.36 -2.61
CA ARG A 470 -1.10 -13.06 -1.98
C ARG A 470 -2.40 -12.81 -2.73
N ARG A 471 -2.76 -11.54 -2.96
CA ARG A 471 -4.00 -11.20 -3.69
C ARG A 471 -3.98 -11.75 -5.11
N LEU A 472 -2.84 -11.68 -5.80
CA LEU A 472 -2.66 -12.29 -7.11
C LEU A 472 -2.89 -13.81 -7.07
N ARG A 473 -2.28 -14.53 -6.12
CA ARG A 473 -2.52 -15.97 -5.93
C ARG A 473 -3.99 -16.27 -5.73
N ARG A 474 -4.70 -15.50 -4.90
CA ARG A 474 -6.14 -15.70 -4.67
C ARG A 474 -6.95 -15.63 -5.94
N TYR A 475 -6.69 -14.62 -6.79
CA TYR A 475 -7.32 -14.53 -8.11
C TYR A 475 -6.99 -15.75 -8.99
N LEU A 476 -5.70 -16.09 -9.13
CA LEU A 476 -5.26 -17.18 -10.00
C LEU A 476 -5.86 -18.52 -9.56
N LEU A 477 -5.89 -18.78 -8.25
CA LEU A 477 -6.48 -19.96 -7.67
C LEU A 477 -7.93 -20.09 -8.11
N TRP A 478 -8.73 -19.03 -7.91
CA TRP A 478 -10.16 -19.08 -8.25
C TRP A 478 -10.41 -19.11 -9.75
N TYR A 479 -9.52 -18.57 -10.59
CA TYR A 479 -9.63 -18.77 -12.05
C TYR A 479 -9.32 -20.21 -12.46
N VAL A 480 -8.34 -20.88 -11.81
CA VAL A 480 -8.09 -22.30 -12.02
C VAL A 480 -9.27 -23.14 -11.54
N GLN A 481 -9.86 -22.82 -10.39
CA GLN A 481 -11.07 -23.51 -9.91
C GLN A 481 -12.26 -23.31 -10.84
N HIS A 482 -12.45 -22.10 -11.36
CA HIS A 482 -13.47 -21.83 -12.37
C HIS A 482 -13.25 -22.70 -13.62
N ALA A 483 -12.03 -22.74 -14.16
CA ALA A 483 -11.69 -23.58 -15.31
C ALA A 483 -11.88 -25.08 -15.04
N ARG A 484 -11.56 -25.57 -13.83
CA ARG A 484 -11.83 -26.95 -13.41
C ARG A 484 -13.34 -27.23 -13.31
N ALA A 485 -14.12 -26.31 -12.74
CA ALA A 485 -15.56 -26.44 -12.59
C ALA A 485 -16.33 -26.52 -13.93
N GLN A 486 -15.81 -25.88 -14.99
CA GLN A 486 -16.35 -26.03 -16.35
C GLN A 486 -16.31 -27.47 -16.88
N MET A 487 -15.47 -28.34 -16.29
CA MET A 487 -15.35 -29.75 -16.68
C MET A 487 -16.20 -30.70 -15.83
N LEU A 488 -16.97 -30.21 -14.86
CA LEU A 488 -17.86 -31.06 -14.07
C LEU A 488 -18.98 -31.63 -14.94
N ARG A 489 -19.29 -32.91 -14.77
CA ARG A 489 -20.38 -33.58 -15.50
C ARG A 489 -21.45 -34.11 -14.57
N THR A 490 -21.07 -34.55 -13.37
CA THR A 490 -22.01 -35.09 -12.40
C THR A 490 -21.76 -34.52 -11.01
N VAL A 491 -22.71 -34.73 -10.09
CA VAL A 491 -22.61 -34.24 -8.70
C VAL A 491 -21.48 -34.92 -7.94
N GLU A 492 -21.19 -36.17 -8.28
CA GLU A 492 -20.10 -36.95 -7.66
C GLU A 492 -18.70 -36.37 -7.96
N ASP A 493 -18.58 -35.52 -9.00
CA ASP A 493 -17.33 -34.84 -9.33
C ASP A 493 -17.06 -33.63 -8.39
N VAL A 494 -18.09 -33.07 -7.72
CA VAL A 494 -18.00 -31.84 -6.92
C VAL A 494 -17.01 -31.97 -5.74
N PRO A 495 -17.05 -33.06 -4.93
CA PRO A 495 -16.06 -33.24 -3.87
C PRO A 495 -14.61 -33.28 -4.38
N GLU A 496 -14.35 -33.79 -5.60
CA GLU A 496 -12.99 -33.84 -6.15
C GLU A 496 -12.46 -32.47 -6.58
N LEU A 497 -13.35 -31.55 -6.93
CA LEU A 497 -12.99 -30.16 -7.21
C LEU A 497 -12.50 -29.46 -5.93
N PHE A 498 -13.26 -29.60 -4.84
CA PHE A 498 -13.11 -28.81 -3.62
C PHE A 498 -12.21 -29.45 -2.56
N ASN A 499 -12.15 -30.78 -2.45
CA ASN A 499 -11.34 -31.44 -1.42
C ASN A 499 -9.85 -31.55 -1.80
N ALA A 500 -9.49 -31.13 -3.01
CA ALA A 500 -8.12 -31.19 -3.49
C ALA A 500 -7.29 -29.99 -3.01
N ALA A 501 -6.06 -30.27 -2.56
CA ALA A 501 -5.12 -29.22 -2.14
C ALA A 501 -4.56 -28.52 -3.38
N LEU A 502 -5.01 -27.29 -3.64
CA LEU A 502 -4.67 -26.49 -4.82
C LEU A 502 -3.83 -25.27 -4.43
N THR A 503 -2.69 -25.09 -5.09
CA THR A 503 -1.89 -23.87 -5.00
C THR A 503 -1.58 -23.38 -6.40
N VAL A 504 -1.70 -22.07 -6.62
CA VAL A 504 -1.41 -21.44 -7.92
C VAL A 504 -0.57 -20.20 -7.70
N GLU A 505 0.49 -20.03 -8.48
CA GLU A 505 1.32 -18.83 -8.44
C GLU A 505 1.96 -18.51 -9.79
N LEU A 506 2.38 -17.25 -9.95
CA LEU A 506 3.28 -16.82 -11.00
C LEU A 506 4.66 -16.60 -10.40
N ALA A 507 5.70 -17.14 -11.03
CA ALA A 507 7.07 -17.00 -10.54
C ALA A 507 8.10 -17.09 -11.68
N PRO A 508 9.20 -16.31 -11.62
CA PRO A 508 9.46 -15.20 -10.70
C PRO A 508 8.61 -13.97 -11.03
N LEU A 509 8.40 -13.09 -10.04
CA LEU A 509 7.76 -11.78 -10.21
C LEU A 509 8.67 -10.68 -9.67
N ALA A 510 8.77 -9.57 -10.41
CA ALA A 510 9.41 -8.36 -9.92
C ALA A 510 8.47 -7.62 -8.96
N GLY A 511 9.00 -7.09 -7.87
CA GLY A 511 8.22 -6.43 -6.83
C GLY A 511 9.07 -5.95 -5.67
N PHE A 512 8.43 -5.30 -4.70
CA PHE A 512 9.04 -4.81 -3.48
C PHE A 512 8.24 -5.28 -2.26
N ILE A 513 8.82 -5.20 -1.06
CA ILE A 513 8.08 -5.50 0.17
C ILE A 513 7.45 -4.20 0.67
N ASP A 514 6.13 -4.19 0.86
CA ASP A 514 5.43 -3.11 1.54
C ASP A 514 5.94 -3.03 2.98
N ALA A 515 6.56 -1.91 3.35
CA ALA A 515 7.16 -1.75 4.69
C ALA A 515 6.12 -1.76 5.83
N ARG A 516 4.85 -1.42 5.54
CA ARG A 516 3.76 -1.35 6.52
C ARG A 516 3.09 -2.71 6.70
N ARG A 517 2.77 -3.39 5.60
CA ARG A 517 2.06 -4.69 5.62
C ARG A 517 2.99 -5.91 5.58
N HIS A 518 4.26 -5.72 5.25
CA HIS A 518 5.26 -6.77 4.99
C HIS A 518 4.82 -7.77 3.91
N GLU A 519 3.98 -7.34 2.99
CA GLU A 519 3.53 -8.13 1.85
C GLU A 519 4.38 -7.78 0.62
N LYS A 520 4.68 -8.76 -0.24
CA LYS A 520 5.33 -8.47 -1.52
C LYS A 520 4.30 -7.87 -2.48
N VAL A 521 4.51 -6.62 -2.88
CA VAL A 521 3.75 -5.93 -3.93
C VAL A 521 4.38 -6.28 -5.28
N VAL A 522 3.58 -6.85 -6.17
CA VAL A 522 3.95 -7.18 -7.54
C VAL A 522 4.04 -5.88 -8.34
N LYS A 523 5.20 -5.63 -8.96
CA LYS A 523 5.40 -4.53 -9.90
C LYS A 523 5.07 -4.97 -11.32
N ASN A 524 5.65 -6.09 -11.74
CA ASN A 524 5.52 -6.66 -13.07
C ASN A 524 5.96 -8.12 -13.10
N ALA A 525 5.50 -8.86 -14.11
CA ALA A 525 6.10 -10.13 -14.49
C ALA A 525 7.40 -9.89 -15.28
N LEU A 526 8.25 -10.92 -15.35
CA LEU A 526 9.44 -10.97 -16.21
C LEU A 526 9.03 -11.63 -17.53
N GLU A 527 9.16 -10.92 -18.66
CA GLU A 527 8.55 -11.30 -19.94
C GLU A 527 8.93 -12.71 -20.43
N ASP A 528 10.18 -13.11 -20.25
CA ASP A 528 10.69 -14.40 -20.74
C ASP A 528 10.87 -15.47 -19.66
N ASP A 529 10.77 -15.10 -18.38
CA ASP A 529 11.09 -16.00 -17.26
C ASP A 529 9.88 -16.36 -16.40
N THR A 530 8.83 -15.52 -16.35
CA THR A 530 7.66 -15.78 -15.49
C THR A 530 6.85 -16.97 -16.01
N GLU A 531 6.72 -17.98 -15.14
CA GLU A 531 5.91 -19.17 -15.36
C GLU A 531 4.64 -19.16 -14.50
N LEU A 532 3.58 -19.78 -15.00
CA LEU A 532 2.43 -20.20 -14.20
C LEU A 532 2.70 -21.58 -13.61
N CYS A 533 2.68 -21.66 -12.28
CA CYS A 533 2.90 -22.87 -11.50
C CYS A 533 1.60 -23.27 -10.80
N ILE A 534 1.17 -24.51 -10.97
CA ILE A 534 -0.03 -25.08 -10.34
C ILE A 534 0.37 -26.37 -9.63
N SER A 535 0.08 -26.46 -8.34
CA SER A 535 0.18 -27.70 -7.55
C SER A 535 -1.22 -28.21 -7.23
N LEU A 536 -1.50 -29.48 -7.51
CA LEU A 536 -2.75 -30.13 -7.12
C LEU A 536 -2.46 -31.50 -6.49
N ASP A 537 -2.75 -31.65 -5.20
CA ASP A 537 -2.42 -32.83 -4.39
C ASP A 537 -0.96 -33.29 -4.56
N GLY A 538 -0.03 -32.33 -4.51
CA GLY A 538 1.40 -32.59 -4.67
C GLY A 538 1.86 -32.89 -6.10
N ARG A 539 1.00 -32.76 -7.12
CA ARG A 539 1.38 -32.85 -8.53
C ARG A 539 1.54 -31.47 -9.15
N LEU A 540 2.67 -31.27 -9.83
CA LEU A 540 3.06 -29.98 -10.39
C LEU A 540 2.75 -29.86 -11.89
N VAL A 541 2.18 -28.73 -12.29
CA VAL A 541 2.06 -28.25 -13.68
C VAL A 541 2.79 -26.92 -13.78
N ARG A 542 3.68 -26.78 -14.77
CA ARG A 542 4.45 -25.55 -15.05
C ARG A 542 4.24 -25.10 -16.48
N ILE A 543 3.97 -23.82 -16.67
CA ILE A 543 3.65 -23.25 -17.98
C ILE A 543 4.42 -21.95 -18.16
N LEU A 544 5.49 -22.02 -18.95
CA LEU A 544 6.28 -20.85 -19.35
C LEU A 544 5.65 -20.14 -20.55
N LYS A 545 5.24 -20.90 -21.57
CA LYS A 545 4.65 -20.36 -22.81
C LYS A 545 3.42 -21.17 -23.22
N MET A 546 2.40 -20.46 -23.72
CA MET A 546 1.21 -21.06 -24.30
C MET A 546 0.81 -20.32 -25.56
N ALA A 547 0.60 -21.05 -26.66
CA ALA A 547 0.27 -20.44 -27.94
C ALA A 547 -1.02 -19.62 -27.84
N GLY A 548 -0.97 -18.37 -28.31
CA GLY A 548 -2.11 -17.45 -28.28
C GLY A 548 -2.33 -16.71 -26.96
N TYR A 549 -1.50 -16.94 -25.93
CA TYR A 549 -1.66 -16.30 -24.63
C TYR A 549 -0.32 -15.80 -24.05
N SER A 550 -0.39 -14.71 -23.30
CA SER A 550 0.74 -14.15 -22.55
C SER A 550 0.63 -14.52 -21.07
N ILE A 551 1.56 -15.35 -20.57
CA ILE A 551 1.65 -15.67 -19.14
C ILE A 551 2.05 -14.43 -18.31
N PRO A 552 3.05 -13.62 -18.70
CA PRO A 552 3.34 -12.36 -18.03
C PRO A 552 2.15 -11.40 -18.01
N GLY A 553 1.36 -11.37 -19.09
CA GLY A 553 0.20 -10.49 -19.25
C GLY A 553 -0.94 -10.75 -18.26
N ILE A 554 -0.92 -11.87 -17.52
CA ILE A 554 -1.90 -12.16 -16.47
C ILE A 554 -1.85 -11.11 -15.36
N VAL A 555 -0.66 -10.61 -15.00
CA VAL A 555 -0.49 -9.62 -13.92
C VAL A 555 -1.30 -8.36 -14.23
N ASP A 556 -1.19 -7.84 -15.45
CA ASP A 556 -1.93 -6.65 -15.86
C ASP A 556 -3.41 -6.95 -16.10
N ALA A 557 -3.75 -8.13 -16.62
CA ALA A 557 -5.14 -8.56 -16.76
C ALA A 557 -5.86 -8.61 -15.39
N VAL A 558 -5.21 -9.13 -14.35
CA VAL A 558 -5.73 -9.13 -12.98
C VAL A 558 -5.85 -7.71 -12.43
N ARG A 559 -4.82 -6.87 -12.60
CA ARG A 559 -4.85 -5.45 -12.17
C ARG A 559 -6.01 -4.67 -12.78
N GLU A 560 -6.36 -4.97 -14.02
CA GLU A 560 -7.42 -4.30 -14.78
C GLU A 560 -8.76 -5.05 -14.72
N TYR A 561 -8.87 -6.12 -13.93
CA TYR A 561 -10.06 -6.94 -13.79
C TYR A 561 -10.59 -7.50 -15.14
N LYS A 562 -9.68 -7.91 -16.03
CA LYS A 562 -10.01 -8.54 -17.31
C LYS A 562 -10.33 -10.03 -17.13
N HIS A 563 -11.43 -10.32 -16.43
CA HIS A 563 -11.83 -11.68 -16.07
C HIS A 563 -11.89 -12.64 -17.25
N GLU A 564 -12.50 -12.23 -18.37
CA GLU A 564 -12.63 -13.08 -19.56
C GLU A 564 -11.29 -13.55 -20.11
N GLN A 565 -10.29 -12.66 -20.13
CA GLN A 565 -8.95 -12.96 -20.63
C GLN A 565 -8.25 -14.01 -19.75
N VAL A 566 -8.33 -13.86 -18.42
CA VAL A 566 -7.69 -14.79 -17.49
C VAL A 566 -8.44 -16.13 -17.46
N THR A 567 -9.77 -16.11 -17.50
CA THR A 567 -10.59 -17.32 -17.56
C THR A 567 -10.32 -18.14 -18.82
N ALA A 568 -10.24 -17.51 -20.00
CA ALA A 568 -9.94 -18.22 -21.25
C ALA A 568 -8.56 -18.90 -21.21
N LEU A 569 -7.55 -18.19 -20.68
CA LEU A 569 -6.22 -18.75 -20.44
C LEU A 569 -6.29 -19.95 -19.49
N MET A 570 -6.90 -19.81 -18.31
CA MET A 570 -6.95 -20.87 -17.31
C MET A 570 -7.73 -22.09 -17.81
N PHE A 571 -8.78 -21.90 -18.63
CA PHE A 571 -9.45 -23.00 -19.28
C PHE A 571 -8.51 -23.77 -20.22
N ALA A 572 -7.77 -23.09 -21.09
CA ALA A 572 -6.80 -23.74 -21.98
C ALA A 572 -5.68 -24.46 -21.19
N VAL A 573 -5.26 -23.89 -20.06
CA VAL A 573 -4.30 -24.52 -19.13
C VAL A 573 -4.86 -25.82 -18.54
N VAL A 574 -6.08 -25.78 -17.99
CA VAL A 574 -6.72 -26.97 -17.40
C VAL A 574 -7.02 -28.01 -18.48
N ASP A 575 -7.46 -27.59 -19.66
CA ASP A 575 -7.80 -28.48 -20.78
C ASP A 575 -6.59 -29.28 -21.27
N ARG A 576 -5.45 -28.61 -21.45
CA ARG A 576 -4.18 -29.25 -21.85
C ARG A 576 -3.63 -30.20 -20.79
N ASN A 577 -3.97 -29.96 -19.51
CA ASN A 577 -3.44 -30.71 -18.36
C ASN A 577 -4.53 -31.51 -17.62
N LYS A 578 -5.63 -31.87 -18.31
CA LYS A 578 -6.77 -32.63 -17.76
C LYS A 578 -6.38 -33.83 -16.89
N PRO A 579 -5.41 -34.70 -17.27
CA PRO A 579 -5.05 -35.87 -16.46
C PRO A 579 -4.55 -35.52 -15.05
N ILE A 580 -4.08 -34.29 -14.83
CA ILE A 580 -3.62 -33.80 -13.53
C ILE A 580 -4.70 -32.93 -12.88
N LEU A 581 -5.23 -31.94 -13.62
CA LEU A 581 -6.05 -30.86 -13.06
C LEU A 581 -7.56 -31.15 -13.03
N ALA A 582 -8.04 -32.13 -13.80
CA ALA A 582 -9.45 -32.52 -13.86
C ALA A 582 -9.58 -34.06 -13.86
N ARG A 583 -9.04 -34.71 -12.82
CA ARG A 583 -8.84 -36.17 -12.76
C ARG A 583 -10.13 -36.99 -12.88
N TRP A 584 -11.27 -36.45 -12.43
CA TRP A 584 -12.59 -37.08 -12.61
C TRP A 584 -12.92 -37.32 -14.09
N GLN A 585 -12.40 -36.51 -15.01
CA GLN A 585 -12.59 -36.73 -16.46
C GLN A 585 -11.88 -37.98 -16.99
N ALA A 586 -10.83 -38.45 -16.30
CA ALA A 586 -10.03 -39.60 -16.73
C ALA A 586 -10.59 -40.96 -16.27
N ARG A 587 -11.67 -40.97 -15.46
CA ARG A 587 -12.32 -42.21 -14.96
C ARG A 587 -13.31 -42.83 -15.96
N LYS A 588 -13.32 -42.36 -17.21
CA LYS A 588 -14.20 -42.87 -18.28
C LYS A 588 -13.40 -43.58 -19.36
#